data_AF-A0A8C8FCA7-F1
#
_entry.id   AF-A0A8C8FCA7-F1
#
_cell.length_a   1.000
_cell.length_b   1.000
_cell.length_c   1.000
_cell.angle_alpha   90.00
_cell.angle_beta   90.00
_cell.angle_gamma   90.00
#
_symmetry.space_group_name_H-M   'P 1'
#
loop_
_entity.id
_entity.type
_entity.pdbx_description
1 polymer ?
#
loop_
_entity_poly.entity_id
_entity_poly.type
_entity_poly.pdbx_seq_one_letter_code
_entity_poly.pdbx_strand_id
1 'polypeptide(L)'
;NDALSLKGQKNTVEDVANEAVNLLWNLCKSLLPLSLAHCLHTVTEDNAELLCSMNNAVLGTLESVLRSSQADMAHTLLRTLAAGSVWNLKSSLPTARQAQTLNALMATLSQCLELDAGTLIPQLRQAEVARSATASEAGNMEDHQAAAGNTAVEEMDEEEGVEPRTNGKATKIDKDFSDLLPVSPRGKEELREATALLTAQQTSLEIIVNMCCSDDPSDDEWEEASSSDESEMCPDGLSEGNTSLLSPLCLSAEVHGALINHNIPEKVLKKTQFPSSEAMDVCRHNPTWKMLIKKMHRVQYRALTCLHNMLSTMDAESLGGAAALQAVAQHLSTLVFSPPDIPKEEEFLEAVTGAMRSLLQIIAYMKIPQCMTPQQLMSLSEAATCCDVVSVRVNALAILGITGSTLAQEKRTAETLQMIGNALLQVATKDANLVVCGEALDALFDVFADGDEAERAAENINLLSALKALQPVFKAKIRKEGKGKYSPEQLCVLDNIKVNLRRFIGYLETVVKK
;
A
#
# COMPACT_ATOMS: atom_id res chain seq x y z
N ASN A 1 38.89 44.49 -2.40
CA ASN A 1 38.44 44.03 -1.08
C ASN A 1 36.95 44.07 -1.06
N ASP A 2 36.31 42.92 -1.23
CA ASP A 2 35.02 42.57 -0.63
C ASP A 2 34.81 41.07 -0.87
N ALA A 3 35.59 40.31 -0.12
CA ALA A 3 35.35 38.89 0.13
C ALA A 3 34.93 38.81 1.60
N LEU A 4 33.64 38.93 1.89
CA LEU A 4 33.09 38.75 3.22
C LEU A 4 31.73 38.03 3.17
N SER A 5 31.80 36.77 3.61
CA SER A 5 30.81 36.09 4.46
C SER A 5 29.51 35.58 3.82
N LEU A 6 29.63 34.45 3.11
CA LEU A 6 28.60 33.40 3.08
C LEU A 6 29.16 32.17 3.80
N LYS A 7 29.21 32.24 5.14
CA LYS A 7 29.43 31.08 6.00
C LYS A 7 28.40 31.12 7.13
N GLY A 8 27.53 30.12 7.15
CA GLY A 8 26.71 29.81 8.33
C GLY A 8 25.21 30.08 8.19
N GLN A 9 24.55 29.46 7.23
CA GLN A 9 23.21 28.93 7.53
C GLN A 9 23.44 27.53 8.09
N LYS A 10 23.28 27.37 9.41
CA LYS A 10 23.22 26.05 10.03
C LYS A 10 21.96 25.36 9.51
N ASN A 11 22.11 24.20 8.90
CA ASN A 11 20.98 23.40 8.45
C ASN A 11 20.26 22.88 9.70
N THR A 12 19.15 23.52 10.05
CA THR A 12 18.34 23.20 11.23
C THR A 12 17.84 21.76 11.21
N VAL A 13 17.66 21.18 10.02
CA VAL A 13 17.22 19.79 9.85
C VAL A 13 18.35 18.79 10.17
N GLU A 14 19.58 19.09 9.75
CA GLU A 14 20.77 18.30 10.06
C GLU A 14 21.06 18.31 11.57
N ASP A 15 20.97 19.48 12.20
CA ASP A 15 21.14 19.63 13.65
C ASP A 15 20.08 18.81 14.41
N VAL A 16 18.82 18.82 13.96
CA VAL A 16 17.72 18.04 14.56
C VAL A 16 17.92 16.54 14.40
N ALA A 17 18.33 16.07 13.23
CA ALA A 17 18.59 14.64 12.99
C ALA A 17 19.78 14.14 13.82
N ASN A 18 20.88 14.89 13.87
CA ASN A 18 22.05 14.54 14.67
C ASN A 18 21.73 14.50 16.17
N GLU A 19 20.95 15.48 16.66
CA GLU A 19 20.53 15.50 18.06
C GLU A 19 19.56 14.35 18.39
N ALA A 20 18.61 14.06 17.49
CA ALA A 20 17.69 12.93 17.65
C ALA A 20 18.45 11.60 17.78
N VAL A 21 19.49 11.39 16.97
CA VAL A 21 20.33 10.18 17.01
C VAL A 21 21.18 10.11 18.29
N ASN A 22 21.78 11.22 18.71
CA ASN A 22 22.56 11.27 19.95
C ASN A 22 21.68 10.98 21.17
N LEU A 23 20.45 11.47 21.16
CA LEU A 23 19.47 11.19 22.21
C LEU A 23 18.99 9.73 22.16
N LEU A 24 18.74 9.17 20.97
CA LEU A 24 18.39 7.76 20.79
C LEU A 24 19.41 6.81 21.43
N TRP A 25 20.71 7.05 21.23
CA TRP A 25 21.79 6.25 21.81
C TRP A 25 21.79 6.26 23.35
N ASN A 26 21.51 7.41 23.96
CA ASN A 26 21.63 7.60 25.41
C ASN A 26 20.39 7.14 26.20
N LEU A 27 19.25 6.89 25.55
CA LEU A 27 17.93 6.85 26.22
C LEU A 27 17.14 5.54 26.11
N CYS A 28 17.78 4.40 25.83
CA CYS A 28 17.16 3.06 25.67
C CYS A 28 16.37 2.49 26.88
N LYS A 29 15.80 3.31 27.76
CA LYS A 29 14.93 2.93 28.89
C LYS A 29 13.66 3.78 29.06
N SER A 30 13.35 4.73 28.17
CA SER A 30 12.18 5.63 28.31
C SER A 30 11.31 5.72 27.05
N LEU A 31 10.22 6.51 27.05
CA LEU A 31 9.34 6.76 25.88
C LEU A 31 9.92 7.76 24.85
N LEU A 32 10.94 8.52 25.25
CA LEU A 32 11.61 9.53 24.43
C LEU A 32 12.28 8.96 23.15
N PRO A 33 12.87 7.74 23.13
CA PRO A 33 13.41 7.12 21.93
C PRO A 33 12.39 6.90 20.81
N LEU A 34 11.14 6.55 21.12
CA LEU A 34 10.15 6.29 20.06
C LEU A 34 9.79 7.56 19.29
N SER A 35 9.53 8.66 19.99
CA SER A 35 9.24 9.95 19.34
C SER A 35 10.40 10.45 18.48
N LEU A 36 11.64 10.23 18.94
CA LEU A 36 12.84 10.58 18.17
C LEU A 36 13.02 9.70 16.94
N ALA A 37 12.78 8.39 17.06
CA ALA A 37 12.86 7.46 15.94
C ALA A 37 11.79 7.76 14.87
N HIS A 38 10.57 8.12 15.28
CA HIS A 38 9.54 8.60 14.36
C HIS A 38 9.99 9.86 13.62
N CYS A 39 10.47 10.87 14.35
CA CYS A 39 10.98 12.09 13.75
C CYS A 39 12.11 11.79 12.75
N LEU A 40 13.07 10.94 13.14
CA LEU A 40 14.21 10.58 12.29
C LEU A 40 13.75 9.88 11.01
N HIS A 41 12.87 8.89 11.12
CA HIS A 41 12.32 8.18 9.97
C HIS A 41 11.69 9.18 8.98
N THR A 42 10.84 10.08 9.46
CA THR A 42 10.19 11.09 8.63
C THR A 42 11.17 12.09 8.00
N VAL A 43 12.14 12.63 8.76
CA VAL A 43 13.06 13.63 8.19
C VAL A 43 14.09 13.03 7.23
N THR A 44 14.30 11.71 7.28
CA THR A 44 15.16 10.98 6.34
C THR A 44 14.48 10.63 5.03
N GLU A 45 13.15 10.70 4.97
CA GLU A 45 12.37 10.43 3.75
C GLU A 45 12.58 11.56 2.73
N ASP A 46 13.03 11.22 1.52
CA ASP A 46 13.28 12.11 0.39
C ASP A 46 14.11 13.38 0.68
N ASN A 47 15.08 13.28 1.58
CA ASN A 47 15.89 14.41 2.03
C ASN A 47 17.36 14.32 1.59
N ALA A 48 17.64 14.81 0.39
CA ALA A 48 18.99 14.80 -0.20
C ALA A 48 20.04 15.57 0.63
N GLU A 49 19.68 16.68 1.26
CA GLU A 49 20.60 17.46 2.09
C GLU A 49 21.03 16.68 3.33
N LEU A 50 20.08 15.99 3.96
CA LEU A 50 20.36 15.15 5.11
C LEU A 50 21.26 13.97 4.71
N LEU A 51 20.98 13.32 3.57
CA LEU A 51 21.77 12.21 3.04
C LEU A 51 23.27 12.54 2.90
N CYS A 52 23.60 13.77 2.48
CA CYS A 52 24.97 14.24 2.33
C CYS A 52 25.69 14.55 3.66
N SER A 53 24.94 14.82 4.73
CA SER A 53 25.48 15.22 6.04
C SER A 53 25.67 14.06 7.03
N MET A 54 25.12 12.87 6.72
CA MET A 54 25.17 11.73 7.63
C MET A 54 26.57 11.14 7.77
N ASN A 55 26.93 10.81 9.02
CA ASN A 55 28.24 10.25 9.37
C ASN A 55 28.15 8.78 9.80
N ASN A 56 29.30 8.10 9.84
CA ASN A 56 29.41 6.69 10.22
C ASN A 56 28.95 6.39 11.66
N ALA A 57 28.93 7.38 12.57
CA ALA A 57 28.47 7.19 13.94
C ALA A 57 26.95 7.04 13.99
N VAL A 58 26.22 7.84 13.20
CA VAL A 58 24.76 7.76 13.08
C VAL A 58 24.34 6.38 12.54
N LEU A 59 24.98 5.95 11.45
CA LEU A 59 24.76 4.62 10.87
C LEU A 59 25.06 3.50 11.87
N GLY A 60 26.17 3.61 12.62
CA GLY A 60 26.55 2.64 13.66
C GLY A 60 25.52 2.54 14.79
N THR A 61 24.94 3.67 15.22
CA THR A 61 23.86 3.69 16.23
C THR A 61 22.62 2.99 15.70
N LEU A 62 22.17 3.31 14.48
CA LEU A 62 20.99 2.67 13.89
C LEU A 62 21.19 1.16 13.71
N GLU A 63 22.36 0.73 13.24
CA GLU A 63 22.71 -0.69 13.14
C GLU A 63 22.74 -1.39 14.51
N SER A 64 23.13 -0.69 15.57
CA SER A 64 23.09 -1.22 16.94
C SER A 64 21.64 -1.39 17.43
N VAL A 65 20.76 -0.43 17.11
CA VAL A 65 19.33 -0.52 17.43
C VAL A 65 18.71 -1.72 16.70
N LEU A 66 18.99 -1.90 15.41
CA LEU A 66 18.54 -3.06 14.62
C LEU A 66 18.95 -4.40 15.23
N ARG A 67 20.13 -4.46 15.86
CA ARG A 67 20.67 -5.67 16.50
C ARG A 67 20.24 -5.85 17.96
N SER A 68 19.41 -4.95 18.50
CA SER A 68 18.92 -5.07 19.87
C SER A 68 17.99 -6.28 20.04
N SER A 69 18.04 -6.95 21.21
CA SER A 69 17.34 -8.22 21.48
C SER A 69 16.10 -8.10 22.39
N GLN A 70 15.69 -6.87 22.75
CA GLN A 70 14.52 -6.66 23.60
C GLN A 70 13.23 -7.11 22.91
N ALA A 71 12.38 -7.84 23.63
CA ALA A 71 11.23 -8.53 23.05
C ALA A 71 9.90 -7.75 23.14
N ASP A 72 9.85 -6.65 23.88
CA ASP A 72 8.64 -5.85 23.97
C ASP A 72 8.31 -5.13 22.64
N MET A 73 7.05 -4.75 22.49
CA MET A 73 6.50 -4.19 21.27
C MET A 73 7.00 -2.76 21.04
N ALA A 74 7.30 -2.01 22.10
CA ALA A 74 7.92 -0.69 21.99
C ALA A 74 9.32 -0.80 21.36
N HIS A 75 10.17 -1.74 21.78
CA HIS A 75 11.46 -1.98 21.14
C HIS A 75 11.32 -2.57 19.73
N THR A 76 10.28 -3.37 19.48
CA THR A 76 9.98 -3.82 18.11
C THR A 76 9.67 -2.65 17.19
N LEU A 77 8.82 -1.71 17.61
CA LEU A 77 8.55 -0.49 16.86
C LEU A 77 9.81 0.36 16.67
N LEU A 78 10.63 0.52 17.72
CA LEU A 78 11.90 1.25 17.63
C LEU A 78 12.83 0.65 16.57
N ARG A 79 12.97 -0.68 16.54
CA ARG A 79 13.76 -1.37 15.52
C ARG A 79 13.19 -1.16 14.11
N THR A 80 11.87 -1.24 13.94
CA THR A 80 11.23 -1.00 12.64
C THR A 80 11.44 0.43 12.15
N LEU A 81 11.34 1.44 13.03
CA LEU A 81 11.60 2.83 12.67
C LEU A 81 13.05 3.06 12.28
N ALA A 82 13.99 2.45 13.02
CA ALA A 82 15.40 2.44 12.66
C ALA A 82 15.64 1.74 11.32
N ALA A 83 14.94 0.64 11.03
CA ALA A 83 15.02 -0.07 9.75
C ALA A 83 14.60 0.82 8.58
N GLY A 84 13.50 1.55 8.72
CA GLY A 84 13.08 2.50 7.69
C GLY A 84 14.04 3.68 7.53
N SER A 85 14.56 4.22 8.63
CA SER A 85 15.59 5.28 8.56
C SER A 85 16.85 4.78 7.83
N VAL A 86 17.28 3.55 8.10
CA VAL A 86 18.42 2.94 7.39
C VAL A 86 18.12 2.70 5.91
N TRP A 87 16.89 2.29 5.56
CA TRP A 87 16.48 2.15 4.17
C TRP A 87 16.50 3.49 3.43
N ASN A 88 15.98 4.55 4.04
CA ASN A 88 16.00 5.89 3.46
C ASN A 88 17.45 6.37 3.23
N LEU A 89 18.36 6.00 4.13
CA LEU A 89 19.79 6.33 4.06
C LEU A 89 20.63 5.33 3.23
N LYS A 90 20.01 4.41 2.48
CA LYS A 90 20.70 3.29 1.78
C LYS A 90 21.83 3.75 0.84
N SER A 91 21.67 4.90 0.18
CA SER A 91 22.67 5.46 -0.74
C SER A 91 23.94 5.94 -0.03
N SER A 92 23.86 6.25 1.26
CA SER A 92 24.99 6.71 2.08
C SER A 92 25.70 5.55 2.81
N LEU A 93 25.24 4.30 2.65
CA LEU A 93 25.84 3.14 3.30
C LEU A 93 27.15 2.72 2.61
N PRO A 94 28.26 2.52 3.35
CA PRO A 94 29.49 1.97 2.80
C PRO A 94 29.26 0.58 2.18
N THR A 95 29.78 0.34 0.96
CA THR A 95 29.60 -0.92 0.22
C THR A 95 29.94 -2.17 1.04
N ALA A 96 30.99 -2.10 1.88
CA ALA A 96 31.42 -3.20 2.74
C ALA A 96 30.37 -3.62 3.80
N ARG A 97 29.39 -2.75 4.11
CA ARG A 97 28.35 -2.99 5.12
C ARG A 97 26.97 -3.22 4.52
N GLN A 98 26.73 -2.84 3.26
CA GLN A 98 25.41 -2.87 2.63
C GLN A 98 24.71 -4.23 2.77
N ALA A 99 25.39 -5.34 2.46
CA ALA A 99 24.80 -6.68 2.56
C ALA A 99 24.43 -7.07 4.00
N GLN A 100 25.30 -6.76 4.96
CA GLN A 100 25.04 -7.04 6.38
C GLN A 100 23.87 -6.21 6.91
N THR A 101 23.86 -4.92 6.59
CA THR A 101 22.83 -3.97 7.01
C THR A 101 21.48 -4.30 6.37
N LEU A 102 21.46 -4.65 5.08
CA LEU A 102 20.25 -5.13 4.39
C LEU A 102 19.70 -6.40 5.05
N ASN A 103 20.55 -7.37 5.42
CA ASN A 103 20.09 -8.58 6.08
C ASN A 103 19.51 -8.28 7.48
N ALA A 104 20.17 -7.44 8.28
CA ALA A 104 19.67 -7.02 9.60
C ALA A 104 18.33 -6.26 9.50
N LEU A 105 18.19 -5.41 8.48
CA LEU A 105 16.97 -4.71 8.15
C LEU A 105 15.85 -5.72 7.84
N MET A 106 16.08 -6.63 6.91
CA MET A 106 15.10 -7.65 6.52
C MET A 106 14.73 -8.57 7.67
N ALA A 107 15.69 -8.97 8.51
CA ALA A 107 15.43 -9.74 9.72
C ALA A 107 14.49 -9.00 10.68
N THR A 108 14.69 -7.69 10.86
CA THR A 108 13.83 -6.84 11.70
C THR A 108 12.40 -6.80 11.19
N LEU A 109 12.22 -6.54 9.89
CA LEU A 109 10.88 -6.50 9.27
C LEU A 109 10.21 -7.88 9.33
N SER A 110 10.97 -8.94 9.02
CA SER A 110 10.53 -10.33 9.06
C SER A 110 10.05 -10.74 10.45
N GLN A 111 10.79 -10.39 11.51
CA GLN A 111 10.42 -10.66 12.89
C GLN A 111 9.17 -9.87 13.30
N CYS A 112 9.05 -8.61 12.91
CA CYS A 112 7.87 -7.80 13.19
C CYS A 112 6.60 -8.37 12.56
N LEU A 113 6.69 -8.82 11.30
CA LEU A 113 5.56 -9.43 10.59
C LEU A 113 5.18 -10.82 11.11
N GLU A 114 6.10 -11.54 11.75
CA GLU A 114 5.82 -12.85 12.36
C GLU A 114 4.89 -12.76 13.58
N LEU A 115 4.89 -11.62 14.29
CA LEU A 115 4.11 -11.45 15.52
C LEU A 115 2.60 -11.52 15.23
N ASP A 116 1.87 -12.44 15.87
CA ASP A 116 0.43 -12.57 15.67
C ASP A 116 -0.37 -11.63 16.58
N ALA A 117 -0.88 -10.54 16.00
CA ALA A 117 -1.75 -9.59 16.70
C ALA A 117 -3.07 -10.22 17.15
N GLY A 118 -3.57 -11.24 16.44
CA GLY A 118 -4.79 -11.96 16.80
C GLY A 118 -4.67 -12.70 18.13
N THR A 119 -3.47 -13.15 18.46
CA THR A 119 -3.14 -13.82 19.73
C THR A 119 -2.64 -12.84 20.79
N LEU A 120 -1.78 -11.89 20.42
CA LEU A 120 -1.13 -10.98 21.37
C LEU A 120 -2.09 -9.94 21.97
N ILE A 121 -3.05 -9.43 21.20
CA ILE A 121 -4.00 -8.41 21.68
C ILE A 121 -4.90 -8.97 22.81
N PRO A 122 -5.53 -10.16 22.67
CA PRO A 122 -6.24 -10.79 23.79
C PRO A 122 -5.36 -11.03 25.01
N GLN A 123 -4.11 -11.49 24.83
CA GLN A 123 -3.17 -11.72 25.95
C GLN A 123 -2.83 -10.43 26.70
N LEU A 124 -2.54 -9.35 25.96
CA LEU A 124 -2.27 -8.03 26.53
C LEU A 124 -3.50 -7.51 27.29
N ARG A 125 -4.71 -7.74 26.78
CA ARG A 125 -5.93 -7.39 27.51
C ARG A 125 -6.05 -8.18 28.82
N GLN A 126 -5.81 -9.49 28.78
CA GLN A 126 -5.88 -10.32 29.98
C GLN A 126 -4.87 -9.86 31.04
N ALA A 127 -3.66 -9.50 30.62
CA ALA A 127 -2.64 -8.94 31.50
C ALA A 127 -3.08 -7.60 32.13
N GLU A 128 -3.69 -6.69 31.37
CA GLU A 128 -4.23 -5.42 31.87
C GLU A 128 -5.32 -5.65 32.94
N VAL A 129 -6.22 -6.61 32.72
CA VAL A 129 -7.26 -6.99 33.69
C VAL A 129 -6.64 -7.56 34.96
N ALA A 130 -5.70 -8.48 34.83
CA ALA A 130 -5.01 -9.10 35.97
C ALA A 130 -4.25 -8.05 36.80
N ARG A 131 -3.58 -7.09 36.15
CA ARG A 131 -2.90 -5.99 36.83
C ARG A 131 -3.88 -5.04 37.53
N SER A 132 -5.01 -4.76 36.90
CA SER A 132 -6.05 -3.90 37.51
C SER A 132 -6.66 -4.57 38.75
N ALA A 133 -6.84 -5.89 38.73
CA ALA A 133 -7.32 -6.66 39.87
C ALA A 133 -6.30 -6.66 41.03
N THR A 134 -5.02 -6.91 40.76
CA THR A 134 -3.97 -6.90 41.80
C THR A 134 -3.72 -5.51 42.38
N ALA A 135 -3.84 -4.45 41.58
CA ALA A 135 -3.79 -3.07 42.08
C ALA A 135 -4.98 -2.74 43.00
N SER A 136 -6.18 -3.25 42.70
CA SER A 136 -7.35 -3.11 43.56
C SER A 136 -7.23 -3.90 44.88
N GLU A 137 -6.60 -5.08 44.85
CA GLU A 137 -6.36 -5.89 46.05
C GLU A 137 -5.26 -5.30 46.95
N ALA A 138 -4.22 -4.70 46.36
CA ALA A 138 -3.16 -4.01 47.10
C ALA A 138 -3.67 -2.73 47.78
N GLY A 139 -4.56 -1.96 47.12
CA GLY A 139 -5.22 -0.81 47.74
C GLY A 139 -6.10 -1.19 48.94
N ASN A 140 -6.80 -2.33 48.86
CA ASN A 140 -7.62 -2.83 49.97
C ASN A 140 -6.81 -3.32 51.19
N MET A 141 -5.53 -3.68 51.02
CA MET A 141 -4.63 -4.00 52.13
C MET A 141 -4.04 -2.76 52.81
N GLU A 142 -3.89 -1.64 52.09
CA GLU A 142 -3.43 -0.38 52.67
C GLU A 142 -4.56 0.33 53.46
N ASP A 143 -5.83 0.13 53.10
CA ASP A 143 -6.99 0.67 53.82
C ASP A 143 -7.24 0.02 55.21
N HIS A 144 -6.59 -1.10 55.52
CA HIS A 144 -6.64 -1.70 56.87
C HIS A 144 -5.56 -1.18 57.84
N GLN A 145 -4.70 -0.24 57.42
CA GLN A 145 -3.76 0.45 58.30
C GLN A 145 -3.94 1.98 58.39
N ALA A 146 -4.91 2.55 57.68
CA ALA A 146 -5.24 3.98 57.74
C ALA A 146 -6.62 4.28 58.36
N ALA A 147 -7.08 3.47 59.33
CA ALA A 147 -8.25 3.80 60.14
C ALA A 147 -7.87 4.70 61.33
N ALA A 148 -7.40 5.92 61.06
CA ALA A 148 -7.40 7.02 62.05
C ALA A 148 -7.27 8.40 61.37
N GLY A 149 -8.40 8.96 60.97
CA GLY A 149 -8.64 10.42 60.92
C GLY A 149 -8.33 11.13 59.61
N ASN A 150 -9.34 11.31 58.75
CA ASN A 150 -10.09 12.57 58.67
C ASN A 150 -11.07 12.58 57.48
N THR A 151 -12.33 12.81 57.83
CA THR A 151 -13.39 13.58 57.17
C THR A 151 -13.37 13.79 55.64
N ALA A 152 -14.41 13.20 55.04
CA ALA A 152 -15.07 13.51 53.77
C ALA A 152 -14.98 14.95 53.25
N VAL A 153 -14.86 15.08 51.93
CA VAL A 153 -15.61 16.04 51.11
C VAL A 153 -16.03 15.35 49.81
N GLU A 154 -17.33 15.23 49.61
CA GLU A 154 -17.99 14.84 48.35
C GLU A 154 -18.01 16.03 47.39
N GLU A 155 -17.67 15.85 46.11
CA GLU A 155 -18.17 16.66 44.97
C GLU A 155 -18.18 15.73 43.74
N MET A 156 -19.32 15.11 43.40
CA MET A 156 -20.48 15.59 42.61
C MET A 156 -20.27 15.40 41.09
N ASP A 157 -20.96 14.37 40.58
CA ASP A 157 -21.26 14.12 39.17
C ASP A 157 -22.08 15.26 38.56
N GLU A 158 -21.75 15.70 37.35
CA GLU A 158 -22.70 16.38 36.47
C GLU A 158 -22.68 15.77 35.06
N GLU A 159 -23.84 15.23 34.69
CA GLU A 159 -24.21 14.77 33.35
C GLU A 159 -24.52 15.94 32.39
N GLU A 160 -24.62 15.54 31.12
CA GLU A 160 -24.92 16.24 29.86
C GLU A 160 -25.77 17.53 29.87
N GLY A 161 -25.45 18.42 28.91
CA GLY A 161 -26.39 19.44 28.44
C GLY A 161 -25.89 20.40 27.35
N VAL A 162 -26.21 20.09 26.09
CA VAL A 162 -26.64 20.97 24.97
C VAL A 162 -25.77 22.18 24.53
N GLU A 163 -25.50 22.21 23.21
CA GLU A 163 -24.85 23.29 22.44
C GLU A 163 -25.36 24.72 22.70
N PRO A 164 -24.55 25.73 22.36
CA PRO A 164 -24.99 26.61 21.29
C PRO A 164 -23.93 26.94 20.22
N ARG A 165 -24.43 27.03 18.98
CA ARG A 165 -23.74 27.40 17.74
C ARG A 165 -23.08 28.76 17.81
N THR A 166 -21.83 28.86 17.33
CA THR A 166 -21.30 30.07 16.69
C THR A 166 -20.40 29.71 15.50
N ASN A 167 -20.62 30.42 14.39
CA ASN A 167 -19.92 30.28 13.11
C ASN A 167 -18.46 30.74 13.20
N GLY A 168 -17.53 29.89 12.76
CA GLY A 168 -16.15 30.26 12.48
C GLY A 168 -15.44 29.13 11.75
N LYS A 169 -14.94 29.40 10.54
CA LYS A 169 -14.26 28.46 9.65
C LYS A 169 -13.14 27.72 10.39
N ALA A 170 -13.34 26.43 10.66
CA ALA A 170 -12.29 25.53 11.12
C ALA A 170 -11.61 24.89 9.90
N THR A 171 -10.42 25.38 9.58
CA THR A 171 -9.44 24.65 8.78
C THR A 171 -9.26 23.26 9.43
N LYS A 172 -9.52 22.19 8.68
CA LYS A 172 -9.27 20.81 9.11
C LYS A 172 -7.78 20.68 9.42
N ILE A 173 -7.43 20.74 10.70
CA ILE A 173 -6.14 20.24 11.19
C ILE A 173 -6.24 18.72 11.15
N ASP A 174 -5.31 18.12 10.44
CA ASP A 174 -5.21 16.68 10.28
C ASP A 174 -5.04 16.00 11.65
N LYS A 175 -5.84 14.97 11.91
CA LYS A 175 -5.89 14.27 13.21
C LYS A 175 -4.76 13.25 13.37
N ASP A 176 -3.94 13.04 12.34
CA ASP A 176 -2.89 12.02 12.35
C ASP A 176 -1.73 12.34 13.30
N PHE A 177 -1.46 13.62 13.59
CA PHE A 177 -0.33 14.01 14.44
C PHE A 177 -0.60 13.95 15.94
N SER A 178 -1.87 14.03 16.38
CA SER A 178 -2.21 13.90 17.82
C SER A 178 -2.08 12.46 18.34
N ASP A 179 -2.03 11.47 17.44
CA ASP A 179 -1.80 10.06 17.79
C ASP A 179 -0.31 9.73 18.00
N LEU A 180 0.61 10.62 17.60
CA LEU A 180 2.07 10.42 17.69
C LEU A 180 2.68 10.86 19.04
N LEU A 181 1.87 11.43 19.94
CA LEU A 181 2.33 11.86 21.27
C LEU A 181 1.59 11.10 22.37
N PRO A 182 2.24 10.16 23.08
CA PRO A 182 1.63 9.52 24.24
C PRO A 182 1.71 10.47 25.45
N VAL A 183 0.87 11.49 25.49
CA VAL A 183 0.61 12.25 26.72
C VAL A 183 -0.68 11.75 27.35
N SER A 184 -0.65 10.63 28.10
CA SER A 184 -1.61 10.29 29.19
C SER A 184 -1.34 8.91 29.84
N PRO A 185 -1.96 8.58 30.98
CA PRO A 185 -1.41 8.47 32.34
C PRO A 185 -0.74 7.10 32.65
N ARG A 186 -0.11 6.98 33.83
CA ARG A 186 0.35 5.68 34.38
C ARG A 186 -0.80 4.67 34.38
N GLY A 187 -0.53 3.41 34.00
CA GLY A 187 -1.51 2.31 34.08
C GLY A 187 -2.09 1.78 32.76
N LYS A 188 -1.64 2.25 31.59
CA LYS A 188 -2.08 1.76 30.25
C LYS A 188 -0.93 1.16 29.42
N GLU A 189 -0.09 0.33 30.02
CA GLU A 189 1.10 -0.20 29.35
C GLU A 189 0.73 -1.20 28.24
N GLU A 190 -0.24 -2.08 28.48
CA GLU A 190 -0.65 -3.13 27.54
C GLU A 190 -1.31 -2.56 26.29
N LEU A 191 -2.10 -1.48 26.44
CA LEU A 191 -2.66 -0.75 25.30
C LEU A 191 -1.55 -0.10 24.46
N ARG A 192 -0.48 0.39 25.09
CA ARG A 192 0.68 0.95 24.38
C ARG A 192 1.46 -0.13 23.65
N GLU A 193 1.67 -1.29 24.27
CA GLU A 193 2.30 -2.45 23.64
C GLU A 193 1.49 -2.92 22.42
N ALA A 194 0.16 -3.03 22.54
CA ALA A 194 -0.71 -3.39 21.43
C ALA A 194 -0.66 -2.34 20.29
N THR A 195 -0.62 -1.05 20.65
CA THR A 195 -0.50 0.04 19.68
C THR A 195 0.85 0.02 18.98
N ALA A 196 1.94 -0.22 19.72
CA ALA A 196 3.29 -0.30 19.19
C ALA A 196 3.43 -1.48 18.22
N LEU A 197 2.87 -2.64 18.55
CA LEU A 197 2.82 -3.82 17.67
C LEU A 197 2.18 -3.50 16.32
N LEU A 198 0.96 -2.95 16.33
CA LEU A 198 0.24 -2.66 15.08
C LEU A 198 0.93 -1.56 14.27
N THR A 199 1.48 -0.55 14.94
CA THR A 199 2.24 0.53 14.30
C THR A 199 3.52 -0.02 13.66
N ALA A 200 4.22 -0.93 14.34
CA ALA A 200 5.42 -1.57 13.81
C ALA A 200 5.10 -2.42 12.58
N GLN A 201 3.99 -3.17 12.60
CA GLN A 201 3.56 -3.97 11.46
C GLN A 201 3.18 -3.10 10.26
N GLN A 202 2.40 -2.04 10.50
CA GLN A 202 2.05 -1.08 9.46
C GLN A 202 3.30 -0.46 8.83
N THR A 203 4.20 0.07 9.66
CA THR A 203 5.45 0.70 9.21
C THR A 203 6.33 -0.30 8.45
N SER A 204 6.39 -1.56 8.90
CA SER A 204 7.16 -2.60 8.21
C SER A 204 6.64 -2.85 6.79
N LEU A 205 5.31 -2.89 6.63
CA LEU A 205 4.67 -3.08 5.32
C LEU A 205 4.91 -1.88 4.41
N GLU A 206 4.87 -0.65 4.94
CA GLU A 206 5.14 0.58 4.19
C GLU A 206 6.61 0.64 3.74
N ILE A 207 7.57 0.26 4.60
CA ILE A 207 8.98 0.14 4.23
C ILE A 207 9.16 -0.86 3.07
N ILE A 208 8.47 -2.01 3.13
CA ILE A 208 8.57 -3.04 2.08
C ILE A 208 7.92 -2.56 0.77
N VAL A 209 6.80 -1.84 0.84
CA VAL A 209 6.20 -1.22 -0.35
C VAL A 209 7.22 -0.29 -1.02
N ASN A 210 7.90 0.57 -0.25
CA ASN A 210 8.94 1.46 -0.78
C ASN A 210 10.15 0.71 -1.35
N MET A 211 10.38 -0.54 -0.94
CA MET A 211 11.39 -1.41 -1.57
C MET A 211 10.94 -1.94 -2.92
N CYS A 212 9.64 -2.20 -3.06
CA CYS A 212 8.99 -2.72 -4.27
C CYS A 212 8.52 -1.64 -5.25
N CYS A 213 8.69 -0.35 -4.93
CA CYS A 213 8.48 0.74 -5.88
C CYS A 213 9.80 1.03 -6.62
N SER A 214 9.77 1.05 -7.96
CA SER A 214 10.87 1.59 -8.77
C SER A 214 10.64 3.09 -8.94
N ASP A 215 11.59 3.93 -8.52
CA ASP A 215 11.52 5.40 -8.57
C ASP A 215 11.64 6.00 -10.00
N ASP A 216 11.36 5.24 -11.07
CA ASP A 216 11.47 5.78 -12.42
C ASP A 216 10.12 6.34 -12.92
N PRO A 217 10.08 7.56 -13.48
CA PRO A 217 9.01 7.98 -14.37
C PRO A 217 8.92 6.94 -15.48
N SER A 218 7.70 6.61 -15.90
CA SER A 218 7.48 5.77 -17.07
C SER A 218 8.40 6.19 -18.22
N ASP A 219 9.04 5.19 -18.83
CA ASP A 219 9.97 5.24 -19.97
C ASP A 219 9.38 6.00 -21.18
N ASP A 220 9.26 7.32 -21.04
CA ASP A 220 8.76 8.31 -21.99
C ASP A 220 9.89 8.82 -22.92
N GLU A 221 10.94 8.02 -23.14
CA GLU A 221 11.86 8.22 -24.27
C GLU A 221 11.44 7.35 -25.47
N TRP A 222 10.17 7.47 -25.87
CA TRP A 222 9.82 7.20 -27.26
C TRP A 222 10.30 8.39 -28.09
N GLU A 223 11.57 8.35 -28.49
CA GLU A 223 12.10 9.13 -29.60
C GLU A 223 11.07 9.11 -30.73
N GLU A 224 10.42 10.26 -30.98
CA GLU A 224 9.70 10.49 -32.22
C GLU A 224 10.75 10.40 -33.33
N ALA A 225 10.92 9.20 -33.90
CA ALA A 225 11.61 9.02 -35.16
C ALA A 225 10.75 9.64 -36.28
N SER A 226 10.64 10.97 -36.25
CA SER A 226 10.38 11.76 -37.42
C SER A 226 11.61 11.66 -38.29
N SER A 227 11.55 10.73 -39.25
CA SER A 227 12.42 10.62 -40.40
C SER A 227 12.90 11.99 -40.92
N SER A 228 14.13 12.36 -40.59
CA SER A 228 14.95 13.25 -41.42
C SER A 228 16.42 12.88 -41.31
N ASP A 229 16.98 12.54 -42.46
CA ASP A 229 18.39 12.49 -42.81
C ASP A 229 19.24 13.54 -42.07
N GLU A 230 20.36 13.11 -41.50
CA GLU A 230 21.73 13.59 -41.74
C GLU A 230 22.63 13.07 -40.60
N SER A 231 23.78 12.52 -40.98
CA SER A 231 24.79 11.85 -40.17
C SER A 231 25.38 12.70 -39.03
N GLU A 232 25.65 12.12 -37.85
CA GLU A 232 26.92 12.30 -37.09
C GLU A 232 27.22 11.08 -36.19
N MET A 233 28.48 10.66 -36.19
CA MET A 233 29.06 9.51 -35.48
C MET A 233 29.50 9.95 -34.07
N CYS A 234 28.84 9.47 -33.02
CA CYS A 234 29.31 9.66 -31.63
C CYS A 234 30.05 8.40 -31.13
N PRO A 235 31.25 8.54 -30.53
CA PRO A 235 32.06 7.40 -30.13
C PRO A 235 31.59 6.79 -28.82
N ASP A 236 31.68 5.46 -28.73
CA ASP A 236 31.51 4.64 -27.54
C ASP A 236 32.26 5.22 -26.33
N GLY A 237 31.50 5.75 -25.37
CA GLY A 237 31.93 6.03 -24.02
C GLY A 237 31.60 4.86 -23.11
N LEU A 238 32.54 3.94 -22.93
CA LEU A 238 32.50 2.90 -21.90
C LEU A 238 32.37 3.57 -20.51
N SER A 239 31.19 3.48 -19.90
CA SER A 239 31.03 3.72 -18.46
C SER A 239 30.89 2.37 -17.76
N GLU A 240 31.93 2.02 -17.03
CA GLU A 240 32.07 0.85 -16.18
C GLU A 240 30.99 0.79 -15.08
N GLY A 241 30.35 -0.38 -14.96
CA GLY A 241 30.11 -1.09 -13.70
C GLY A 241 29.67 -0.31 -12.45
N ASN A 242 28.52 0.36 -12.49
CA ASN A 242 27.78 0.67 -11.26
C ASN A 242 26.74 -0.43 -10.99
N THR A 243 27.08 -1.41 -10.16
CA THR A 243 26.08 -2.25 -9.47
C THR A 243 25.39 -1.38 -8.42
N SER A 244 24.53 -0.46 -8.88
CA SER A 244 23.58 0.22 -8.03
C SER A 244 22.61 -0.83 -7.47
N LEU A 245 22.19 -0.72 -6.22
CA LEU A 245 21.12 -1.52 -5.60
C LEU A 245 19.74 -1.33 -6.30
N LEU A 246 19.73 -0.72 -7.48
CA LEU A 246 18.59 -0.41 -8.31
C LEU A 246 18.99 -0.74 -9.75
N SER A 247 18.53 -1.90 -10.23
CA SER A 247 18.45 -2.20 -11.66
C SER A 247 17.10 -1.65 -12.17
N PRO A 248 16.99 -1.13 -13.40
CA PRO A 248 15.84 -0.30 -13.79
C PRO A 248 14.52 -1.06 -14.01
N LEU A 249 14.53 -2.39 -14.05
CA LEU A 249 13.36 -3.20 -14.46
C LEU A 249 12.91 -4.25 -13.43
N CYS A 250 13.69 -4.44 -12.37
CA CYS A 250 13.44 -5.42 -11.32
C CYS A 250 13.94 -4.85 -9.98
N LEU A 251 13.39 -5.36 -8.88
CA LEU A 251 14.09 -5.30 -7.59
C LEU A 251 15.56 -5.70 -7.79
N SER A 252 16.51 -5.00 -7.16
CA SER A 252 17.90 -5.49 -7.19
C SER A 252 17.96 -6.92 -6.68
N ALA A 253 18.82 -7.73 -7.29
CA ALA A 253 18.94 -9.15 -6.96
C ALA A 253 19.20 -9.36 -5.47
N GLU A 254 19.90 -8.41 -4.82
CA GLU A 254 20.15 -8.37 -3.39
C GLU A 254 18.87 -8.18 -2.57
N VAL A 255 18.03 -7.19 -2.90
CA VAL A 255 16.77 -6.93 -2.19
C VAL A 255 15.80 -8.08 -2.42
N HIS A 256 15.67 -8.51 -3.67
CA HIS A 256 14.83 -9.64 -4.05
C HIS A 256 15.23 -10.93 -3.29
N GLY A 257 16.51 -11.28 -3.33
CA GLY A 257 17.04 -12.44 -2.60
C GLY A 257 16.83 -12.32 -1.08
N ALA A 258 16.97 -11.12 -0.51
CA ALA A 258 16.76 -10.91 0.91
C ALA A 258 15.28 -11.06 1.33
N LEU A 259 14.32 -10.58 0.52
CA LEU A 259 12.90 -10.78 0.75
C LEU A 259 12.51 -12.26 0.78
N ILE A 260 13.02 -13.04 -0.19
CA ILE A 260 12.78 -14.48 -0.28
C ILE A 260 13.43 -15.23 0.89
N ASN A 261 14.69 -14.95 1.20
CA ASN A 261 15.42 -15.60 2.29
C ASN A 261 14.75 -15.43 3.67
N HIS A 262 14.01 -14.33 3.86
CA HIS A 262 13.29 -14.03 5.10
C HIS A 262 11.80 -14.40 5.06
N ASN A 263 11.35 -15.10 4.00
CA ASN A 263 9.96 -15.50 3.77
C ASN A 263 8.96 -14.34 3.87
N ILE A 264 9.36 -13.15 3.43
CA ILE A 264 8.52 -11.95 3.53
C ILE A 264 7.20 -12.12 2.75
N PRO A 265 7.16 -12.66 1.51
CA PRO A 265 5.90 -12.82 0.79
C PRO A 265 4.85 -13.66 1.55
N GLU A 266 5.26 -14.76 2.18
CA GLU A 266 4.36 -15.60 2.99
C GLU A 266 3.83 -14.84 4.21
N LYS A 267 4.69 -14.07 4.88
CA LYS A 267 4.32 -13.27 6.05
C LYS A 267 3.37 -12.13 5.70
N VAL A 268 3.62 -11.45 4.58
CA VAL A 268 2.71 -10.42 4.05
C VAL A 268 1.37 -11.05 3.71
N LEU A 269 1.36 -12.20 3.03
CA LEU A 269 0.12 -12.92 2.71
C LEU A 269 -0.70 -13.25 3.97
N LYS A 270 -0.06 -13.76 5.03
CA LYS A 270 -0.72 -14.01 6.33
C LYS A 270 -1.37 -12.75 6.90
N LYS A 271 -0.74 -11.58 6.76
CA LYS A 271 -1.28 -10.29 7.24
C LYS A 271 -2.45 -9.73 6.45
N THR A 272 -2.74 -10.26 5.25
CA THR A 272 -3.91 -9.85 4.46
C THR A 272 -5.23 -10.44 4.96
N GLN A 273 -5.20 -11.44 5.83
CA GLN A 273 -6.39 -12.05 6.41
C GLN A 273 -7.18 -11.05 7.25
N PHE A 274 -8.50 -11.25 7.37
CA PHE A 274 -9.31 -10.44 8.28
C PHE A 274 -8.79 -10.59 9.72
N PRO A 275 -8.83 -9.51 10.52
CA PRO A 275 -8.43 -9.57 11.92
C PRO A 275 -9.21 -10.67 12.69
N SER A 276 -8.51 -11.37 13.60
CA SER A 276 -9.10 -12.42 14.43
C SER A 276 -10.39 -11.95 15.13
N SER A 277 -11.44 -12.76 15.09
CA SER A 277 -12.70 -12.45 15.76
C SER A 277 -12.51 -12.25 17.26
N GLU A 278 -11.62 -13.03 17.90
CA GLU A 278 -11.30 -12.91 19.32
C GLU A 278 -10.68 -11.55 19.65
N ALA A 279 -9.66 -11.12 18.88
CA ALA A 279 -9.02 -9.82 19.07
C ALA A 279 -9.99 -8.66 18.81
N MET A 280 -10.84 -8.80 17.79
CA MET A 280 -11.88 -7.83 17.46
C MET A 280 -12.90 -7.70 18.59
N ASP A 281 -13.36 -8.81 19.15
CA ASP A 281 -14.35 -8.83 20.22
C ASP A 281 -13.79 -8.23 21.51
N VAL A 282 -12.56 -8.57 21.88
CA VAL A 282 -11.86 -7.94 23.01
C VAL A 282 -11.83 -6.40 22.87
N CYS A 283 -11.53 -5.90 21.67
CA CYS A 283 -11.47 -4.46 21.43
C CYS A 283 -12.86 -3.80 21.36
N ARG A 284 -13.89 -4.50 20.86
CA ARG A 284 -15.26 -3.97 20.75
C ARG A 284 -15.89 -3.70 22.12
N HIS A 285 -15.65 -4.57 23.08
CA HIS A 285 -16.25 -4.49 24.41
C HIS A 285 -15.54 -3.51 25.36
N ASN A 286 -14.43 -2.90 24.93
CA ASN A 286 -13.68 -1.94 25.75
C ASN A 286 -13.49 -0.60 25.01
N PRO A 287 -14.07 0.51 25.50
CA PRO A 287 -13.96 1.82 24.87
C PRO A 287 -12.53 2.29 24.60
N THR A 288 -11.56 1.97 25.47
CA THR A 288 -10.16 2.40 25.30
C THR A 288 -9.41 1.58 24.26
N TRP A 289 -9.81 0.32 24.04
CA TRP A 289 -9.19 -0.58 23.06
C TRP A 289 -9.86 -0.52 21.69
N LYS A 290 -11.06 0.04 21.59
CA LYS A 290 -11.84 0.16 20.36
C LYS A 290 -11.06 0.77 19.19
N MET A 291 -10.10 1.65 19.47
CA MET A 291 -9.23 2.27 18.45
C MET A 291 -8.33 1.26 17.71
N LEU A 292 -7.98 0.14 18.36
CA LEU A 292 -7.12 -0.89 17.77
C LEU A 292 -7.81 -1.63 16.63
N ILE A 293 -9.15 -1.65 16.60
CA ILE A 293 -9.92 -2.24 15.49
C ILE A 293 -9.52 -1.60 14.16
N LYS A 294 -9.49 -0.26 14.11
CA LYS A 294 -9.08 0.47 12.92
C LYS A 294 -7.62 0.21 12.57
N LYS A 295 -6.74 0.13 13.57
CA LYS A 295 -5.31 -0.17 13.35
C LYS A 295 -5.09 -1.59 12.81
N MET A 296 -5.86 -2.59 13.27
CA MET A 296 -5.79 -3.95 12.73
C MET A 296 -6.23 -4.01 11.26
N HIS A 297 -7.33 -3.33 10.91
CA HIS A 297 -7.72 -3.19 9.51
C HIS A 297 -6.67 -2.44 8.69
N ARG A 298 -6.02 -1.41 9.27
CA ARG A 298 -4.93 -0.69 8.61
C ARG A 298 -3.72 -1.57 8.29
N VAL A 299 -3.32 -2.44 9.21
CA VAL A 299 -2.31 -3.46 8.90
C VAL A 299 -2.78 -4.37 7.75
N GLN A 300 -4.04 -4.79 7.75
CA GLN A 300 -4.58 -5.65 6.70
C GLN A 300 -4.50 -5.03 5.30
N TYR A 301 -5.04 -3.83 5.09
CA TYR A 301 -5.02 -3.21 3.76
C TYR A 301 -3.64 -2.69 3.35
N ARG A 302 -2.77 -2.35 4.30
CA ARG A 302 -1.34 -2.13 4.00
C ARG A 302 -0.64 -3.41 3.57
N ALA A 303 -1.00 -4.56 4.14
CA ALA A 303 -0.47 -5.85 3.69
C ALA A 303 -0.96 -6.20 2.28
N LEU A 304 -2.21 -5.90 1.95
CA LEU A 304 -2.74 -6.05 0.59
C LEU A 304 -2.01 -5.15 -0.42
N THR A 305 -1.74 -3.90 -0.03
CA THR A 305 -0.95 -2.96 -0.86
C THR A 305 0.49 -3.48 -1.05
N CYS A 306 1.10 -4.01 0.01
CA CYS A 306 2.42 -4.65 -0.07
C CYS A 306 2.40 -5.86 -1.00
N LEU A 307 1.38 -6.71 -0.90
CA LEU A 307 1.21 -7.87 -1.78
C LEU A 307 1.03 -7.46 -3.24
N HIS A 308 0.24 -6.42 -3.52
CA HIS A 308 0.08 -5.85 -4.86
C HIS A 308 1.44 -5.47 -5.49
N ASN A 309 2.27 -4.72 -4.75
CA ASN A 309 3.58 -4.29 -5.25
C ASN A 309 4.57 -5.46 -5.43
N MET A 310 4.55 -6.45 -4.53
CA MET A 310 5.32 -7.68 -4.69
C MET A 310 4.94 -8.44 -5.94
N LEU A 311 3.63 -8.64 -6.17
CA LEU A 311 3.12 -9.30 -7.37
C LEU A 311 3.51 -8.55 -8.65
N SER A 312 3.57 -7.22 -8.61
CA SER A 312 3.93 -6.42 -9.77
C SER A 312 5.42 -6.44 -10.13
N THR A 313 6.32 -6.76 -9.18
CA THR A 313 7.78 -6.59 -9.35
C THR A 313 8.60 -7.87 -9.19
N MET A 314 8.04 -8.92 -8.58
CA MET A 314 8.73 -10.18 -8.33
C MET A 314 8.38 -11.22 -9.39
N ASP A 315 9.31 -12.14 -9.66
CA ASP A 315 9.05 -13.23 -10.59
C ASP A 315 8.14 -14.31 -9.99
N ALA A 316 7.32 -14.92 -10.85
CA ALA A 316 6.32 -15.90 -10.44
C ALA A 316 6.91 -17.15 -9.79
N GLU A 317 8.12 -17.57 -10.18
CA GLU A 317 8.78 -18.76 -9.62
C GLU A 317 9.25 -18.49 -8.18
N SER A 318 9.82 -17.32 -7.92
CA SER A 318 10.22 -16.87 -6.59
C SER A 318 9.03 -16.69 -5.64
N LEU A 319 7.83 -16.46 -6.17
CA LEU A 319 6.58 -16.44 -5.41
C LEU A 319 5.97 -17.84 -5.18
N GLY A 320 6.67 -18.91 -5.55
CA GLY A 320 6.24 -20.30 -5.35
C GLY A 320 5.54 -20.94 -6.55
N GLY A 321 5.60 -20.30 -7.72
CA GLY A 321 5.09 -20.82 -8.98
C GLY A 321 3.57 -20.91 -9.05
N ALA A 322 3.07 -21.63 -10.07
CA ALA A 322 1.65 -21.66 -10.41
C ALA A 322 0.72 -22.10 -9.26
N ALA A 323 1.13 -23.09 -8.47
CA ALA A 323 0.33 -23.61 -7.36
C ALA A 323 0.16 -22.58 -6.24
N ALA A 324 1.23 -21.84 -5.90
CA ALA A 324 1.17 -20.78 -4.91
C ALA A 324 0.28 -19.63 -5.39
N LEU A 325 0.44 -19.19 -6.65
CA LEU A 325 -0.39 -18.13 -7.23
C LEU A 325 -1.88 -18.48 -7.25
N GLN A 326 -2.23 -19.75 -7.53
CA GLN A 326 -3.62 -20.21 -7.41
C GLN A 326 -4.15 -20.14 -5.97
N ALA A 327 -3.32 -20.50 -4.98
CA ALA A 327 -3.70 -20.38 -3.57
C ALA A 327 -3.92 -18.91 -3.16
N VAL A 328 -3.05 -17.99 -3.63
CA VAL A 328 -3.25 -16.54 -3.43
C VAL A 328 -4.53 -16.07 -4.11
N ALA A 329 -4.85 -16.57 -5.30
CA ALA A 329 -6.05 -16.16 -6.03
C ALA A 329 -7.33 -16.60 -5.31
N GLN A 330 -7.34 -17.82 -4.78
CA GLN A 330 -8.43 -18.31 -3.96
C GLN A 330 -8.58 -17.44 -2.71
N HIS A 331 -7.49 -17.14 -2.02
CA HIS A 331 -7.48 -16.30 -0.83
C HIS A 331 -8.03 -14.89 -1.12
N LEU A 332 -7.48 -14.17 -2.10
CA LEU A 332 -7.96 -12.84 -2.48
C LEU A 332 -9.43 -12.87 -2.91
N SER A 333 -9.88 -13.94 -3.58
CA SER A 333 -11.29 -14.10 -3.95
C SER A 333 -12.19 -14.15 -2.73
N THR A 334 -11.78 -14.86 -1.66
CA THR A 334 -12.55 -14.86 -0.40
C THR A 334 -12.63 -13.50 0.26
N LEU A 335 -11.61 -12.65 0.11
CA LEU A 335 -11.61 -11.29 0.66
C LEU A 335 -12.50 -10.35 -0.15
N VAL A 336 -12.34 -10.32 -1.48
CA VAL A 336 -13.13 -9.47 -2.40
C VAL A 336 -14.62 -9.79 -2.27
N PHE A 337 -14.97 -11.07 -2.38
CA PHE A 337 -16.35 -11.56 -2.40
C PHE A 337 -16.85 -12.00 -1.00
N SER A 338 -16.22 -11.50 0.06
CA SER A 338 -16.66 -11.72 1.42
C SER A 338 -18.09 -11.17 1.67
N PRO A 339 -18.84 -11.75 2.64
CA PRO A 339 -20.23 -11.36 2.92
C PRO A 339 -20.41 -9.84 3.13
N PRO A 340 -21.57 -9.28 2.77
CA PRO A 340 -21.84 -7.83 2.88
C PRO A 340 -21.84 -7.32 4.33
N ASP A 341 -21.95 -8.21 5.31
CA ASP A 341 -21.94 -7.87 6.74
C ASP A 341 -20.56 -7.42 7.25
N ILE A 342 -19.50 -7.64 6.46
CA ILE A 342 -18.15 -7.16 6.77
C ILE A 342 -18.02 -5.75 6.18
N PRO A 343 -17.85 -4.70 7.00
CA PRO A 343 -17.65 -3.35 6.49
C PRO A 343 -16.38 -3.31 5.63
N LYS A 344 -16.51 -2.88 4.38
CA LYS A 344 -15.39 -2.72 3.45
C LYS A 344 -15.09 -1.23 3.29
N GLU A 345 -14.03 -0.79 3.95
CA GLU A 345 -13.52 0.58 3.79
C GLU A 345 -12.98 0.79 2.36
N GLU A 346 -12.98 2.02 1.87
CA GLU A 346 -12.54 2.35 0.50
C GLU A 346 -11.09 1.90 0.26
N GLU A 347 -10.19 2.16 1.21
CA GLU A 347 -8.78 1.74 1.15
C GLU A 347 -8.62 0.21 1.08
N PHE A 348 -9.48 -0.54 1.79
CA PHE A 348 -9.48 -2.00 1.71
C PHE A 348 -9.89 -2.48 0.32
N LEU A 349 -10.97 -1.91 -0.24
CA LEU A 349 -11.46 -2.27 -1.57
C LEU A 349 -10.41 -1.97 -2.64
N GLU A 350 -9.76 -0.81 -2.57
CA GLU A 350 -8.69 -0.43 -3.48
C GLU A 350 -7.52 -1.41 -3.40
N ALA A 351 -7.02 -1.68 -2.18
CA ALA A 351 -5.88 -2.56 -1.98
C ALA A 351 -6.16 -4.02 -2.42
N VAL A 352 -7.32 -4.57 -2.08
CA VAL A 352 -7.67 -5.96 -2.45
C VAL A 352 -7.90 -6.11 -3.95
N THR A 353 -8.54 -5.14 -4.60
CA THR A 353 -8.76 -5.17 -6.05
C THR A 353 -7.46 -4.92 -6.82
N GLY A 354 -6.57 -4.06 -6.32
CA GLY A 354 -5.23 -3.88 -6.88
C GLY A 354 -4.39 -5.14 -6.79
N ALA A 355 -4.37 -5.82 -5.64
CA ALA A 355 -3.66 -7.09 -5.47
C ALA A 355 -4.23 -8.19 -6.39
N MET A 356 -5.55 -8.29 -6.49
CA MET A 356 -6.21 -9.24 -7.39
C MET A 356 -5.86 -8.97 -8.86
N ARG A 357 -5.87 -7.70 -9.28
CA ARG A 357 -5.47 -7.29 -10.63
C ARG A 357 -4.05 -7.73 -10.97
N SER A 358 -3.05 -7.38 -10.14
CA SER A 358 -1.66 -7.80 -10.37
C SER A 358 -1.50 -9.31 -10.40
N LEU A 359 -2.18 -10.03 -9.51
CA LEU A 359 -2.13 -11.49 -9.49
C LEU A 359 -2.69 -12.11 -10.79
N LEU A 360 -3.85 -11.63 -11.24
CA LEU A 360 -4.48 -12.16 -12.45
C LEU A 360 -3.65 -11.84 -13.70
N GLN A 361 -2.97 -10.70 -13.74
CA GLN A 361 -2.03 -10.38 -14.81
C GLN A 361 -0.92 -11.45 -14.91
N ILE A 362 -0.34 -11.86 -13.78
CA ILE A 362 0.67 -12.93 -13.73
C ILE A 362 0.06 -14.27 -14.15
N ILE A 363 -1.12 -14.61 -13.64
CA ILE A 363 -1.83 -15.85 -13.97
C ILE A 363 -2.09 -15.96 -15.48
N ALA A 364 -2.56 -14.87 -16.10
CA ALA A 364 -2.78 -14.79 -17.53
C ALA A 364 -1.47 -14.94 -18.33
N TYR A 365 -0.42 -14.22 -17.92
CA TYR A 365 0.90 -14.31 -18.55
C TYR A 365 1.49 -15.72 -18.49
N MET A 366 1.39 -16.39 -17.34
CA MET A 366 1.85 -17.77 -17.12
C MET A 366 0.91 -18.82 -17.73
N LYS A 367 -0.21 -18.40 -18.33
CA LYS A 367 -1.27 -19.28 -18.90
C LYS A 367 -1.79 -20.30 -17.89
N ILE A 368 -1.87 -19.89 -16.63
CA ILE A 368 -2.49 -20.67 -15.57
C ILE A 368 -4.01 -20.61 -15.78
N PRO A 369 -4.75 -21.73 -15.67
CA PRO A 369 -6.20 -21.73 -15.85
C PRO A 369 -6.88 -20.67 -14.98
N GLN A 370 -7.86 -19.97 -15.56
CA GLN A 370 -8.61 -18.93 -14.86
C GLN A 370 -9.24 -19.45 -13.57
N CYS A 371 -9.17 -18.62 -12.53
CA CYS A 371 -9.65 -18.93 -11.19
C CYS A 371 -10.99 -18.25 -10.80
N MET A 372 -11.59 -17.46 -11.69
CA MET A 372 -12.84 -16.72 -11.41
C MET A 372 -14.08 -17.39 -11.99
N THR A 373 -15.16 -17.43 -11.19
CA THR A 373 -16.48 -17.92 -11.61
C THR A 373 -17.31 -16.83 -12.32
N PRO A 374 -18.31 -17.21 -13.14
CA PRO A 374 -19.22 -16.24 -13.76
C PRO A 374 -19.94 -15.32 -12.76
N GLN A 375 -20.29 -15.82 -11.57
CA GLN A 375 -20.93 -15.04 -10.52
C GLN A 375 -19.99 -13.99 -9.92
N GLN A 376 -18.71 -14.32 -9.77
CA GLN A 376 -17.68 -13.37 -9.32
C GLN A 376 -17.45 -12.27 -10.36
N LEU A 377 -17.44 -12.62 -11.65
CA LEU A 377 -17.34 -11.65 -12.75
C LEU A 377 -18.56 -10.73 -12.85
N MET A 378 -19.76 -11.25 -12.57
CA MET A 378 -20.97 -10.43 -12.46
C MET A 378 -20.86 -9.42 -11.32
N SER A 379 -20.39 -9.87 -10.14
CA SER A 379 -20.17 -8.99 -8.98
C SER A 379 -19.11 -7.90 -9.27
N LEU A 380 -18.06 -8.23 -10.02
CA LEU A 380 -17.06 -7.25 -10.49
C LEU A 380 -17.64 -6.26 -11.51
N SER A 381 -18.52 -6.73 -12.39
CA SER A 381 -19.22 -5.87 -13.37
C SER A 381 -20.14 -4.86 -12.68
N GLU A 382 -20.82 -5.28 -11.60
CA GLU A 382 -21.59 -4.38 -10.74
C GLU A 382 -20.69 -3.36 -10.04
N ALA A 383 -19.57 -3.80 -9.46
CA ALA A 383 -18.59 -2.91 -8.83
C ALA A 383 -18.02 -1.87 -9.82
N ALA A 384 -17.67 -2.30 -11.03
CA ALA A 384 -17.17 -1.44 -12.11
C ALA A 384 -18.19 -0.37 -12.55
N THR A 385 -19.49 -0.57 -12.29
CA THR A 385 -20.56 0.33 -12.71
C THR A 385 -21.05 1.24 -11.57
N CYS A 386 -21.09 0.71 -10.35
CA CYS A 386 -21.84 1.31 -9.24
C CYS A 386 -20.95 1.76 -8.06
N CYS A 387 -19.67 1.38 -8.00
CA CYS A 387 -18.81 1.76 -6.88
C CYS A 387 -18.46 3.25 -6.95
N ASP A 388 -18.58 3.97 -5.84
CA ASP A 388 -18.26 5.40 -5.79
C ASP A 388 -16.74 5.67 -5.95
N VAL A 389 -15.92 4.71 -5.55
CA VAL A 389 -14.45 4.82 -5.56
C VAL A 389 -13.90 4.57 -6.96
N VAL A 390 -13.30 5.60 -7.57
CA VAL A 390 -12.77 5.57 -8.94
C VAL A 390 -11.70 4.49 -9.12
N SER A 391 -10.74 4.38 -8.19
CA SER A 391 -9.65 3.40 -8.24
C SER A 391 -10.18 1.95 -8.23
N VAL A 392 -11.20 1.67 -7.42
CA VAL A 392 -11.89 0.37 -7.38
C VAL A 392 -12.56 0.07 -8.71
N ARG A 393 -13.23 1.05 -9.34
CA ARG A 393 -13.83 0.86 -10.67
C ARG A 393 -12.77 0.55 -11.72
N VAL A 394 -11.66 1.29 -11.75
CA VAL A 394 -10.52 1.05 -12.66
C VAL A 394 -9.96 -0.36 -12.45
N ASN A 395 -9.69 -0.77 -11.21
CA ASN A 395 -9.21 -2.12 -10.92
C ASN A 395 -10.21 -3.21 -11.34
N ALA A 396 -11.51 -3.00 -11.13
CA ALA A 396 -12.54 -3.96 -11.54
C ALA A 396 -12.61 -4.11 -13.06
N LEU A 397 -12.52 -3.02 -13.82
CA LEU A 397 -12.48 -3.04 -15.28
C LEU A 397 -11.24 -3.77 -15.80
N ALA A 398 -10.07 -3.49 -15.24
CA ALA A 398 -8.83 -4.18 -15.59
C ALA A 398 -8.92 -5.69 -15.32
N ILE A 399 -9.46 -6.09 -14.16
CA ILE A 399 -9.69 -7.51 -13.82
C ILE A 399 -10.60 -8.17 -14.87
N LEU A 400 -11.69 -7.50 -15.27
CA LEU A 400 -12.59 -7.99 -16.32
C LEU A 400 -11.88 -8.09 -17.68
N GLY A 401 -11.01 -7.14 -18.00
CA GLY A 401 -10.18 -7.14 -19.20
C GLY A 401 -9.25 -8.35 -19.28
N ILE A 402 -8.41 -8.51 -18.25
CA ILE A 402 -7.44 -9.62 -18.12
C ILE A 402 -8.15 -10.99 -18.14
N THR A 403 -9.24 -11.10 -17.37
CA THR A 403 -9.97 -12.37 -17.29
C THR A 403 -10.69 -12.68 -18.59
N GLY A 404 -11.30 -11.66 -19.23
CA GLY A 404 -12.00 -11.84 -20.50
C GLY A 404 -11.06 -12.19 -21.66
N SER A 405 -9.86 -11.62 -21.72
CA SER A 405 -8.86 -12.00 -22.74
C SER A 405 -8.39 -13.45 -22.58
N THR A 406 -8.29 -13.94 -21.34
CA THR A 406 -8.02 -15.36 -21.07
C THR A 406 -9.19 -16.25 -21.49
N LEU A 407 -10.43 -15.86 -21.15
CA LEU A 407 -11.66 -16.57 -21.55
C LEU A 407 -11.86 -16.65 -23.07
N ALA A 408 -11.41 -15.63 -23.81
CA ALA A 408 -11.54 -15.57 -25.27
C ALA A 408 -10.85 -16.74 -25.98
N GLN A 409 -9.82 -17.31 -25.33
CA GLN A 409 -9.03 -18.43 -25.84
C GLN A 409 -9.61 -19.80 -25.45
N GLU A 410 -10.59 -19.83 -24.54
CA GLU A 410 -11.27 -21.05 -24.09
C GLU A 410 -12.58 -21.27 -24.87
N LYS A 411 -13.05 -22.52 -24.95
CA LYS A 411 -14.31 -22.85 -25.65
C LYS A 411 -15.51 -22.64 -24.73
N ARG A 412 -16.66 -22.28 -25.32
CA ARG A 412 -17.95 -22.13 -24.62
C ARG A 412 -17.97 -20.99 -23.59
N THR A 413 -17.23 -19.92 -23.87
CA THR A 413 -17.14 -18.73 -23.00
C THR A 413 -17.89 -17.52 -23.56
N ALA A 414 -18.45 -17.59 -24.78
CA ALA A 414 -19.13 -16.47 -25.44
C ALA A 414 -20.24 -15.81 -24.61
N GLU A 415 -20.99 -16.55 -23.78
CA GLU A 415 -22.02 -15.94 -22.92
C GLU A 415 -21.39 -15.07 -21.81
N THR A 416 -20.32 -15.56 -21.18
CA THR A 416 -19.56 -14.80 -20.18
C THR A 416 -18.88 -13.59 -20.81
N LEU A 417 -18.31 -13.73 -22.01
CA LEU A 417 -17.69 -12.63 -22.75
C LEU A 417 -18.72 -11.57 -23.17
N GLN A 418 -19.94 -11.96 -23.55
CA GLN A 418 -21.03 -11.01 -23.81
C GLN A 418 -21.40 -10.22 -22.55
N MET A 419 -21.45 -10.88 -21.39
CA MET A 419 -21.72 -10.21 -20.12
C MET A 419 -20.61 -9.19 -19.78
N ILE A 420 -19.34 -9.59 -19.89
CA ILE A 420 -18.18 -8.70 -19.70
C ILE A 420 -18.24 -7.53 -20.69
N GLY A 421 -18.40 -7.81 -21.98
CA GLY A 421 -18.42 -6.79 -23.03
C GLY A 421 -19.56 -5.77 -22.87
N ASN A 422 -20.74 -6.20 -22.45
CA ASN A 422 -21.85 -5.29 -22.15
C ASN A 422 -21.55 -4.38 -20.95
N ALA A 423 -20.94 -4.91 -19.88
CA ALA A 423 -20.54 -4.12 -18.72
C ALA A 423 -19.48 -3.08 -19.10
N LEU A 424 -18.43 -3.49 -19.82
CA LEU A 424 -17.38 -2.59 -20.28
C LEU A 424 -17.93 -1.51 -21.22
N LEU A 425 -18.80 -1.86 -22.18
CA LEU A 425 -19.45 -0.89 -23.07
C LEU A 425 -20.33 0.11 -22.31
N GLN A 426 -21.06 -0.36 -21.30
CA GLN A 426 -21.88 0.51 -20.45
C GLN A 426 -21.01 1.55 -19.75
N VAL A 427 -19.89 1.14 -19.15
CA VAL A 427 -18.97 2.03 -18.44
C VAL A 427 -18.26 2.98 -19.40
N ALA A 428 -17.73 2.47 -20.51
CA ALA A 428 -17.08 3.27 -21.56
C ALA A 428 -17.98 4.37 -22.12
N THR A 429 -19.30 4.13 -22.17
CA THR A 429 -20.29 5.07 -22.72
C THR A 429 -20.84 6.05 -21.68
N LYS A 430 -21.05 5.60 -20.44
CA LYS A 430 -21.87 6.33 -19.45
C LYS A 430 -21.09 6.88 -18.25
N ASP A 431 -19.89 6.40 -17.94
CA ASP A 431 -19.17 6.86 -16.73
C ASP A 431 -18.82 8.36 -16.84
N ALA A 432 -18.87 9.06 -15.71
CA ALA A 432 -18.56 10.48 -15.64
C ALA A 432 -17.05 10.74 -15.71
N ASN A 433 -16.22 9.81 -15.22
CA ASN A 433 -14.78 9.94 -15.18
C ASN A 433 -14.14 9.41 -16.48
N LEU A 434 -13.30 10.23 -17.11
CA LEU A 434 -12.68 9.91 -18.39
C LEU A 434 -11.62 8.80 -18.29
N VAL A 435 -10.91 8.71 -17.17
CA VAL A 435 -9.95 7.63 -16.90
C VAL A 435 -10.68 6.29 -16.82
N VAL A 436 -11.83 6.24 -16.16
CA VAL A 436 -12.67 5.03 -16.08
C VAL A 436 -13.22 4.64 -17.47
N CYS A 437 -13.63 5.62 -18.27
CA CYS A 437 -14.01 5.35 -19.67
C CYS A 437 -12.83 4.81 -20.50
N GLY A 438 -11.62 5.35 -20.28
CA GLY A 438 -10.40 4.93 -20.96
C GLY A 438 -10.03 3.49 -20.62
N GLU A 439 -10.03 3.14 -19.34
CA GLU A 439 -9.79 1.79 -18.85
C GLU A 439 -10.81 0.79 -19.41
N ALA A 440 -12.10 1.15 -19.44
CA ALA A 440 -13.13 0.29 -19.99
C ALA A 440 -12.93 0.03 -21.49
N LEU A 441 -12.41 1.01 -22.24
CA LEU A 441 -12.06 0.85 -23.65
C LEU A 441 -10.81 -0.04 -23.81
N ASP A 442 -9.80 0.13 -22.97
CA ASP A 442 -8.58 -0.70 -23.00
C ASP A 442 -8.93 -2.17 -22.73
N ALA A 443 -9.72 -2.43 -21.69
CA ALA A 443 -10.26 -3.75 -21.39
C ALA A 443 -11.09 -4.32 -22.54
N LEU A 444 -11.86 -3.50 -23.27
CA LEU A 444 -12.56 -3.97 -24.48
C LEU A 444 -11.59 -4.39 -25.59
N PHE A 445 -10.48 -3.67 -25.76
CA PHE A 445 -9.48 -4.03 -26.75
C PHE A 445 -8.81 -5.35 -26.38
N ASP A 446 -8.49 -5.57 -25.11
CA ASP A 446 -7.89 -6.81 -24.63
C ASP A 446 -8.82 -8.02 -24.77
N VAL A 447 -10.09 -7.87 -24.37
CA VAL A 447 -11.06 -9.00 -24.38
C VAL A 447 -11.43 -9.43 -25.78
N PHE A 448 -11.48 -8.47 -26.72
CA PHE A 448 -11.95 -8.70 -28.09
C PHE A 448 -10.82 -8.57 -29.14
N ALA A 449 -9.55 -8.67 -28.71
CA ALA A 449 -8.39 -8.62 -29.59
C ALA A 449 -8.34 -9.82 -30.55
N ASP A 450 -8.64 -11.01 -30.04
CA ASP A 450 -8.60 -12.28 -30.77
C ASP A 450 -9.43 -13.38 -30.08
N GLY A 451 -9.81 -14.41 -30.85
CA GLY A 451 -10.49 -15.62 -30.37
C GLY A 451 -11.93 -15.80 -30.87
N ASP A 452 -12.27 -17.03 -31.30
CA ASP A 452 -13.57 -17.36 -31.90
C ASP A 452 -14.76 -17.05 -30.97
N GLU A 453 -14.60 -17.26 -29.65
CA GLU A 453 -15.66 -16.95 -28.68
C GLU A 453 -15.81 -15.45 -28.47
N ALA A 454 -14.72 -14.68 -28.54
CA ALA A 454 -14.74 -13.22 -28.46
C ALA A 454 -15.37 -12.60 -29.71
N GLU A 455 -15.04 -13.08 -30.91
CA GLU A 455 -15.68 -12.63 -32.16
C GLU A 455 -17.20 -12.88 -32.12
N ARG A 456 -17.63 -14.07 -31.71
CA ARG A 456 -19.05 -14.40 -31.54
C ARG A 456 -19.74 -13.51 -30.51
N ALA A 457 -19.08 -13.24 -29.40
CA ALA A 457 -19.59 -12.33 -28.38
C ALA A 457 -19.69 -10.88 -28.89
N ALA A 458 -18.69 -10.41 -29.64
CA ALA A 458 -18.66 -9.07 -30.23
C ALA A 458 -19.81 -8.85 -31.23
N GLU A 459 -20.15 -9.86 -32.03
CA GLU A 459 -21.32 -9.84 -32.92
C GLU A 459 -22.62 -9.73 -32.13
N ASN A 460 -22.79 -10.58 -31.11
CA ASN A 460 -24.01 -10.61 -30.30
C ASN A 460 -24.29 -9.29 -29.56
N ILE A 461 -23.25 -8.59 -29.12
CA ILE A 461 -23.38 -7.28 -28.47
C ILE A 461 -23.33 -6.09 -29.45
N ASN A 462 -23.24 -6.34 -30.76
CA ASN A 462 -23.10 -5.32 -31.80
C ASN A 462 -21.92 -4.35 -31.55
N LEU A 463 -20.78 -4.89 -31.10
CA LEU A 463 -19.62 -4.13 -30.61
C LEU A 463 -19.13 -3.08 -31.61
N LEU A 464 -18.99 -3.44 -32.89
CA LEU A 464 -18.54 -2.53 -33.95
C LEU A 464 -19.43 -1.30 -34.09
N SER A 465 -20.76 -1.49 -34.05
CA SER A 465 -21.73 -0.40 -34.15
C SER A 465 -21.63 0.52 -32.93
N ALA A 466 -21.55 -0.06 -31.74
CA ALA A 466 -21.41 0.68 -30.49
C ALA A 466 -20.12 1.51 -30.44
N LEU A 467 -18.97 0.95 -30.82
CA LEU A 467 -17.69 1.66 -30.82
C LEU A 467 -17.64 2.77 -31.88
N LYS A 468 -18.25 2.59 -33.05
CA LYS A 468 -18.40 3.66 -34.06
C LYS A 468 -19.21 4.84 -33.53
N ALA A 469 -20.28 4.57 -32.79
CA ALA A 469 -21.08 5.61 -32.16
C ALA A 469 -20.31 6.30 -31.01
N LEU A 470 -19.52 5.54 -30.25
CA LEU A 470 -18.77 6.04 -29.09
C LEU A 470 -17.52 6.87 -29.49
N GLN A 471 -16.84 6.51 -30.58
CA GLN A 471 -15.60 7.17 -31.01
C GLN A 471 -15.67 8.72 -31.10
N PRO A 472 -16.66 9.34 -31.78
CA PRO A 472 -16.77 10.79 -31.81
C PRO A 472 -17.09 11.40 -30.44
N VAL A 473 -17.85 10.69 -29.60
CA VAL A 473 -18.21 11.12 -28.24
C VAL A 473 -16.99 11.14 -27.33
N PHE A 474 -16.21 10.06 -27.32
CA PHE A 474 -14.99 9.95 -26.52
C PHE A 474 -13.95 11.02 -26.91
N LYS A 475 -13.75 11.22 -28.22
CA LYS A 475 -12.87 12.29 -28.74
C LYS A 475 -13.33 13.68 -28.30
N ALA A 476 -14.64 13.95 -28.34
CA ALA A 476 -15.19 15.22 -27.89
C ALA A 476 -15.01 15.41 -26.38
N LYS A 477 -15.18 14.34 -25.59
CA LYS A 477 -15.01 14.33 -24.13
C LYS A 477 -13.57 14.63 -23.73
N ILE A 478 -12.57 13.98 -24.34
CA ILE A 478 -11.14 14.32 -24.14
C ILE A 478 -10.87 15.79 -24.43
N ARG A 479 -11.36 16.32 -25.55
CA ARG A 479 -11.14 17.73 -25.91
C ARG A 479 -11.78 18.71 -24.92
N LYS A 480 -12.95 18.39 -24.39
CA LYS A 480 -13.74 19.27 -23.52
C LYS A 480 -13.26 19.22 -22.07
N GLU A 481 -12.99 18.02 -21.56
CA GLU A 481 -12.68 17.77 -20.16
C GLU A 481 -11.18 17.59 -19.89
N GLY A 482 -10.38 17.30 -20.92
CA GLY A 482 -8.95 17.02 -20.78
C GLY A 482 -8.15 18.21 -20.25
N LYS A 483 -8.46 19.43 -20.70
CA LYS A 483 -7.75 20.63 -20.26
C LYS A 483 -8.16 21.02 -18.83
N GLY A 484 -7.25 20.81 -17.88
CA GLY A 484 -7.34 21.31 -16.51
C GLY A 484 -7.94 20.35 -15.47
N LYS A 485 -8.48 19.19 -15.88
CA LYS A 485 -9.01 18.17 -14.96
C LYS A 485 -8.08 16.97 -14.77
N TYR A 486 -7.24 16.67 -15.75
CA TYR A 486 -6.37 15.49 -15.78
C TYR A 486 -4.91 15.90 -15.90
N SER A 487 -4.01 15.07 -15.34
CA SER A 487 -2.56 15.30 -15.42
C SER A 487 -2.04 15.01 -16.84
N PRO A 488 -0.82 15.50 -17.20
CA PRO A 488 -0.19 15.20 -18.49
C PRO A 488 -0.09 13.69 -18.77
N GLU A 489 0.27 12.90 -17.75
CA GLU A 489 0.43 11.45 -17.85
C GLU A 489 -0.91 10.77 -18.14
N GLN A 490 -1.98 11.17 -17.44
CA GLN A 490 -3.33 10.68 -17.68
C GLN A 490 -3.81 11.03 -19.11
N LEU A 491 -3.50 12.22 -19.60
CA LEU A 491 -3.85 12.63 -20.95
C LEU A 491 -3.09 11.83 -22.01
N CYS A 492 -1.82 11.51 -21.76
CA CYS A 492 -1.02 10.65 -22.62
C CYS A 492 -1.69 9.26 -22.79
N VAL A 493 -2.05 8.63 -21.68
CA VAL A 493 -2.76 7.33 -21.68
C VAL A 493 -4.07 7.44 -22.45
N LEU A 494 -4.89 8.46 -22.19
CA LEU A 494 -6.18 8.65 -22.87
C LEU A 494 -6.03 8.91 -24.38
N ASP A 495 -4.96 9.58 -24.79
CA ASP A 495 -4.66 9.81 -26.20
C ASP A 495 -4.21 8.52 -26.91
N ASN A 496 -3.49 7.64 -26.20
CA ASN A 496 -3.19 6.28 -26.68
C ASN A 496 -4.47 5.46 -26.87
N ILE A 497 -5.38 5.48 -25.89
CA ILE A 497 -6.70 4.82 -26.00
C ILE A 497 -7.49 5.37 -27.20
N LYS A 498 -7.47 6.67 -27.44
CA LYS A 498 -8.14 7.30 -28.60
C LYS A 498 -7.57 6.80 -29.93
N VAL A 499 -6.26 6.60 -30.03
CA VAL A 499 -5.61 6.03 -31.23
C VAL A 499 -5.97 4.56 -31.38
N ASN A 500 -5.88 3.79 -30.30
CA ASN A 500 -6.21 2.36 -30.28
C ASN A 500 -7.67 2.11 -30.64
N LEU A 501 -8.61 2.92 -30.16
CA LEU A 501 -10.03 2.85 -30.54
C LEU A 501 -10.23 2.93 -32.06
N ARG A 502 -9.50 3.84 -32.74
CA ARG A 502 -9.59 3.95 -34.21
C ARG A 502 -9.05 2.68 -34.89
N ARG A 503 -7.90 2.19 -34.43
CA ARG A 503 -7.26 0.98 -34.97
C ARG A 503 -8.16 -0.25 -34.77
N PHE A 504 -8.73 -0.38 -33.58
CA PHE A 504 -9.59 -1.50 -33.19
C PHE A 504 -10.92 -1.52 -33.97
N ILE A 505 -11.54 -0.37 -34.22
CA ILE A 505 -12.70 -0.28 -35.13
C ILE A 505 -12.32 -0.78 -36.54
N GLY A 506 -11.16 -0.38 -37.04
CA GLY A 506 -10.65 -0.86 -38.34
C GLY A 506 -10.44 -2.38 -38.36
N TYR A 507 -9.91 -2.94 -37.27
CA TYR A 507 -9.78 -4.39 -37.10
C TYR A 507 -11.16 -5.09 -37.15
N LEU A 508 -12.13 -4.65 -36.34
CA LEU A 508 -13.47 -5.25 -36.31
C LEU A 508 -14.18 -5.18 -37.68
N GLU A 509 -13.97 -4.11 -38.47
CA GLU A 509 -14.49 -4.03 -39.83
C GLU A 509 -13.92 -5.11 -40.77
N THR A 510 -12.71 -5.59 -40.51
CA THR A 510 -12.11 -6.69 -41.28
C THR A 510 -12.65 -8.05 -40.84
N VAL A 511 -12.92 -8.22 -39.54
CA VAL A 511 -13.50 -9.45 -38.99
C VAL A 511 -14.93 -9.66 -39.50
N VAL A 512 -15.79 -8.64 -39.43
CA VAL A 512 -17.19 -8.71 -39.90
C VAL A 512 -17.34 -8.94 -41.41
N LYS A 513 -16.27 -8.68 -42.18
CA LYS A 513 -16.25 -8.92 -43.64
C LYS A 513 -15.79 -10.33 -44.02
N LYS A 514 -15.19 -11.08 -43.10
CA LYS A 514 -14.88 -12.50 -43.28
C LYS A 514 -16.13 -13.33 -43.04
#